data_AF-A0A422LUI7-F1
#
_entry.id   AF-A0A422LUI7-F1
#
_cell.length_a   1.000
_cell.length_b   1.000
_cell.length_c   1.000
_cell.angle_alpha   90.00
_cell.angle_beta   90.00
_cell.angle_gamma   90.00
#
_symmetry.space_group_name_H-M   'P 1'
#
loop_
_entity.id
_entity.type
_entity.pdbx_description
1 polymer ?
#
loop_
_entity_poly.entity_id
_entity_poly.type
_entity_poly.pdbx_seq_one_letter_code
_entity_poly.pdbx_strand_id
1 'polypeptide(L)'
;MEELYQFQNYDDNSGVYGITVMTEYHTNQCGDTKRHISGKRRVYLHLSFNNDWHSEDVRVLDKHFAEFYHELQARQHLEAQAKDYAKFFEVKATPKRGHQVTPKDEAVKQAKEFCR
;
A
#
# COMPACT_ATOMS: atom_id res chain seq x y z
N MET A 1 -3.75 7.15 11.54
CA MET A 1 -4.59 7.11 10.33
C MET A 1 -5.96 7.68 10.62
N GLU A 2 -6.67 7.20 11.64
CA GLU A 2 -8.03 7.68 11.96
C GLU A 2 -8.12 9.19 12.27
N GLU A 3 -7.09 9.77 12.88
CA GLU A 3 -7.01 11.22 13.10
C GLU A 3 -6.79 12.05 11.82
N LEU A 4 -6.23 11.47 10.75
CA LEU A 4 -5.97 12.18 9.50
C LEU A 4 -7.28 12.46 8.73
N TYR A 5 -8.22 11.52 8.75
CA TYR A 5 -9.50 11.58 8.01
C TYR A 5 -10.58 12.42 8.70
N GLN A 6 -10.22 13.32 9.58
CA GLN A 6 -11.16 14.26 10.19
C GLN A 6 -11.42 15.42 9.23
N PHE A 7 -12.67 15.88 9.16
CA PHE A 7 -13.07 17.01 8.31
C PHE A 7 -12.22 18.28 8.55
N GLN A 8 -11.74 18.48 9.78
CA GLN A 8 -10.88 19.62 10.13
C GLN A 8 -9.54 19.64 9.38
N ASN A 9 -9.09 18.49 8.88
CA ASN A 9 -7.84 18.34 8.15
C ASN A 9 -8.03 18.36 6.63
N TYR A 10 -9.28 18.46 6.15
CA TYR A 10 -9.59 18.48 4.72
C TYR A 10 -9.38 19.88 4.15
N ASP A 11 -8.55 19.98 3.12
CA ASP A 11 -8.37 21.21 2.35
C ASP A 11 -9.17 21.15 1.04
N ASP A 12 -10.20 21.98 0.94
CA ASP A 12 -11.12 22.00 -0.22
C ASP A 12 -10.43 22.44 -1.52
N ASN A 13 -9.38 23.26 -1.44
CA ASN A 13 -8.66 23.72 -2.62
C ASN A 13 -7.85 22.61 -3.29
N SER A 14 -7.29 21.70 -2.49
CA SER A 14 -6.44 20.61 -2.98
C SER A 14 -7.14 19.25 -3.00
N GLY A 15 -8.25 19.09 -2.29
CA GLY A 15 -8.96 17.81 -2.14
C GLY A 15 -8.19 16.80 -1.27
N VAL A 16 -7.26 17.27 -0.43
CA VAL A 16 -6.31 16.43 0.31
C VAL A 16 -6.52 16.61 1.81
N TYR A 17 -6.33 15.53 2.57
CA TYR A 17 -6.26 15.58 4.03
C TYR A 17 -4.82 15.84 4.46
N GLY A 18 -4.61 16.84 5.31
CA GLY A 18 -3.29 17.24 5.77
C GLY A 18 -3.22 17.46 7.28
N ILE A 19 -2.22 16.87 7.94
CA ILE A 19 -1.89 17.18 9.34
C ILE A 19 -0.42 17.50 9.51
N THR A 20 -0.11 18.34 10.49
CA THR A 20 1.28 18.59 10.92
C THR A 20 1.44 18.09 12.35
N VAL A 21 2.31 17.09 12.52
CA VAL A 21 2.62 16.54 13.85
C VAL A 21 3.99 17.06 14.27
N MET A 22 4.03 17.71 15.42
CA MET A 22 5.30 18.10 16.04
C MET A 22 5.84 16.91 16.84
N THR A 23 7.08 16.53 16.55
CA THR A 23 7.80 15.47 17.25
C THR A 23 9.18 15.96 17.69
N GLU A 24 9.81 15.23 18.61
CA GLU A 24 11.17 15.52 19.07
C GLU A 24 12.14 14.53 18.43
N TYR A 25 13.20 15.05 17.82
CA TYR A 25 14.31 14.23 17.33
C TYR A 25 15.51 14.38 18.27
N HIS A 26 15.93 13.26 18.84
CA HIS A 26 17.13 13.17 19.66
C HIS A 26 18.36 13.13 18.76
N THR A 27 19.16 14.19 18.81
CA THR A 27 20.42 14.25 18.09
C THR A 27 21.56 13.94 19.04
N ASN A 28 22.38 12.94 18.67
CA ASN A 28 23.70 12.74 19.24
C ASN A 28 24.72 13.04 18.14
N GLN A 29 25.23 14.27 18.11
CA GLN A 29 26.32 14.64 17.21
C GLN A 29 27.63 14.56 17.99
N CYS A 30 28.51 13.66 17.54
CA CYS A 30 29.91 13.65 17.95
C CYS A 30 30.67 14.52 16.94
N GLY A 31 31.18 15.68 17.37
CA GLY A 31 32.06 16.49 16.53
C GLY A 31 33.45 15.86 16.39
N ASP A 32 34.30 16.47 15.54
CA ASP A 32 35.72 16.06 15.37
C ASP A 32 36.55 16.25 16.65
N THR A 33 36.06 17.07 17.57
CA THR A 33 36.56 17.13 18.95
C THR A 33 35.69 16.24 19.83
N LYS A 34 36.27 15.56 20.83
CA LYS A 34 35.64 14.64 21.80
C LYS A 34 34.48 15.25 22.65
N ARG A 35 33.76 16.26 22.18
CA ARG A 35 32.52 16.78 22.75
C ARG A 35 31.32 16.12 22.07
N HIS A 36 30.56 15.38 22.87
CA HIS A 36 29.22 14.96 22.50
C HIS A 36 28.24 16.10 22.75
N ILE A 37 27.59 16.59 21.69
CA ILE A 37 26.46 17.50 21.82
C ILE A 37 25.21 16.64 21.69
N SER A 38 24.56 16.38 22.82
CA SER A 38 23.25 15.73 22.88
C SER A 38 22.19 16.81 23.10
N GLY A 39 21.12 16.77 22.31
CA GLY A 39 20.06 17.76 22.40
C GLY A 39 18.77 17.28 21.73
N LYS A 40 17.65 17.81 22.22
CA LYS A 40 16.33 17.62 21.63
C LYS A 40 16.08 18.72 20.61
N ARG A 41 15.74 18.35 19.38
CA ARG A 41 15.30 19.29 18.34
C ARG A 41 13.84 19.02 18.01
N ARG A 42 13.06 20.08 17.77
CA ARG A 42 11.69 19.95 17.27
C ARG A 42 11.73 19.63 15.77
N VAL A 43 10.92 18.66 15.37
CA VAL A 43 10.70 18.27 13.97
C VAL A 43 9.21 18.36 13.71
N TYR A 44 8.84 18.94 12.57
CA TYR A 44 7.45 18.97 12.12
C TYR A 44 7.32 17.98 10.96
N LEU A 45 6.44 17.00 11.13
CA LEU A 45 6.10 16.02 10.11
C LEU A 45 4.79 16.45 9.45
N HIS A 46 4.85 16.80 8.18
CA HIS A 46 3.68 17.08 7.36
C HIS A 46 3.22 15.79 6.69
N LEU A 47 2.03 15.32 7.03
CA LEU A 47 1.40 14.15 6.44
C LEU A 47 0.25 14.62 5.55
N SER A 48 0.30 14.28 4.27
CA SER A 48 -0.77 14.53 3.31
C SER A 48 -1.28 13.21 2.74
N PHE A 49 -2.59 13.09 2.57
CA PHE A 49 -3.24 11.92 2.01
C PHE A 49 -4.38 12.30 1.07
N ASN A 50 -4.36 11.75 -0.14
CA ASN A 50 -5.39 11.94 -1.16
C ASN A 50 -6.21 10.66 -1.31
N ASN A 51 -7.50 10.74 -1.01
CA ASN A 51 -8.39 9.59 -1.06
C ASN A 51 -8.78 9.18 -2.48
N ASP A 52 -8.81 10.14 -3.41
CA ASP A 52 -9.13 9.88 -4.81
C ASP A 52 -8.03 9.09 -5.49
N TRP A 53 -6.76 9.42 -5.18
CA TRP A 53 -5.61 8.66 -5.67
C TRP A 53 -5.62 7.23 -5.16
N HIS A 54 -5.76 7.04 -3.84
CA HIS A 54 -5.84 5.70 -3.27
C HIS A 54 -6.99 4.88 -3.88
N SER A 55 -8.15 5.50 -4.09
CA SER A 55 -9.30 4.85 -4.74
C SER A 55 -9.00 4.45 -6.19
N GLU A 56 -8.30 5.30 -6.93
CA GLU A 56 -7.90 5.02 -8.31
C GLU A 56 -6.85 3.91 -8.38
N ASP A 57 -5.86 3.90 -7.47
CA ASP A 57 -4.84 2.84 -7.41
C ASP A 57 -5.45 1.48 -7.06
N VAL A 58 -6.39 1.45 -6.12
CA VAL A 58 -7.17 0.25 -5.79
C VAL A 58 -7.96 -0.23 -7.02
N ARG A 59 -8.57 0.70 -7.78
CA ARG A 59 -9.31 0.37 -9.01
C ARG A 59 -8.40 -0.21 -10.09
N VAL A 60 -7.20 0.34 -10.28
CA VAL A 60 -6.20 -0.18 -11.23
C VAL A 60 -5.76 -1.58 -10.82
N LEU A 61 -5.47 -1.78 -9.53
CA LEU A 61 -5.10 -3.10 -9.01
C LEU A 61 -6.24 -4.13 -9.20
N ASP A 62 -7.49 -3.75 -8.96
CA ASP A 62 -8.64 -4.63 -9.16
C ASP A 62 -8.80 -5.07 -10.62
N LYS A 63 -8.52 -4.17 -11.58
CA LYS A 63 -8.49 -4.54 -13.00
C LYS A 63 -7.41 -5.57 -13.28
N HIS A 64 -6.21 -5.40 -12.73
CA HIS A 64 -5.14 -6.39 -12.89
C HIS A 64 -5.49 -7.75 -12.28
N PHE A 65 -6.14 -7.78 -11.11
CA PHE A 65 -6.62 -9.04 -10.55
C PHE A 65 -7.69 -9.71 -11.43
N ALA A 66 -8.58 -8.93 -12.04
CA ALA A 66 -9.55 -9.47 -13.00
C ALA A 66 -8.86 -10.05 -14.25
N GLU A 67 -7.86 -9.35 -14.80
CA GLU A 67 -7.04 -9.84 -15.92
C GLU A 67 -6.37 -11.17 -15.57
N PHE A 68 -5.67 -11.25 -14.42
CA PHE A 68 -5.05 -12.49 -13.96
C PHE A 68 -6.05 -13.61 -13.76
N TYR A 69 -7.22 -13.31 -13.21
CA TYR A 69 -8.27 -14.31 -13.03
C TYR A 69 -8.73 -14.89 -14.38
N HIS A 70 -8.94 -14.03 -15.38
CA HIS A 70 -9.32 -14.47 -16.73
C HIS A 70 -8.22 -15.27 -17.43
N GLU A 71 -6.96 -14.84 -17.33
CA GLU A 71 -5.81 -15.56 -17.90
C GLU A 71 -5.66 -16.96 -17.29
N LEU A 72 -5.76 -17.06 -15.96
CA LEU A 72 -5.71 -18.33 -15.23
C LEU A 72 -6.88 -19.23 -15.63
N GLN A 73 -8.11 -18.70 -15.72
CA GLN A 73 -9.27 -19.46 -16.18
C GLN A 73 -9.11 -19.98 -17.62
N ALA A 74 -8.58 -19.14 -18.52
CA ALA A 74 -8.31 -19.48 -19.92
C ALA A 74 -7.08 -20.39 -20.10
N ARG A 75 -6.33 -20.66 -19.02
CA ARG A 75 -5.06 -21.40 -19.01
C ARG A 75 -3.95 -20.72 -19.85
N GLN A 76 -4.08 -19.43 -20.12
CA GLN A 76 -3.10 -18.62 -20.87
C GLN A 76 -2.12 -17.93 -19.93
N HIS A 77 -1.70 -18.63 -18.88
CA HIS A 77 -0.85 -18.06 -17.84
C HIS A 77 0.53 -17.69 -18.42
N LEU A 78 0.95 -16.46 -18.16
CA LEU A 78 2.26 -15.95 -18.55
C LEU A 78 3.31 -16.37 -17.52
N GLU A 79 4.37 -17.05 -17.95
CA GLU A 79 5.46 -17.46 -17.05
C GLU A 79 6.10 -16.28 -16.32
N ALA A 80 6.14 -15.10 -16.96
CA ALA A 80 6.65 -13.87 -16.37
C ALA A 80 5.87 -13.43 -15.11
N GLN A 81 4.59 -13.76 -15.02
CA GLN A 81 3.68 -13.38 -13.92
C GLN A 81 3.41 -14.52 -12.95
N ALA A 82 4.10 -15.66 -13.10
CA ALA A 82 3.89 -16.86 -12.27
C ALA A 82 4.00 -16.59 -10.76
N LYS A 83 4.89 -15.67 -10.36
CA LYS A 83 5.05 -15.27 -8.95
C LYS A 83 3.82 -14.55 -8.41
N ASP A 84 3.23 -13.66 -9.19
CA ASP A 84 2.08 -12.87 -8.78
C ASP A 84 0.81 -13.73 -8.76
N TYR A 85 0.63 -14.61 -9.75
CA TYR A 85 -0.45 -15.60 -9.72
C TYR A 85 -0.39 -16.47 -8.46
N ALA A 86 0.78 -17.03 -8.13
CA ALA A 86 0.94 -17.88 -6.95
C ALA A 86 0.73 -17.11 -5.63
N LYS A 87 1.01 -15.80 -5.63
CA LYS A 87 0.80 -14.93 -4.46
C LYS A 87 -0.67 -14.65 -4.20
N PHE A 88 -1.46 -14.38 -5.25
CA PHE A 88 -2.83 -13.90 -5.10
C PHE A 88 -3.91 -14.95 -5.38
N PHE A 89 -3.57 -16.04 -6.08
CA PHE A 89 -4.53 -17.06 -6.48
C PHE A 89 -4.06 -18.46 -6.11
N GLU A 90 -5.01 -19.32 -5.79
CA GLU A 90 -4.84 -20.76 -5.69
C GLU A 90 -5.48 -21.41 -6.91
N VAL A 91 -4.69 -22.17 -7.67
CA VAL A 91 -5.14 -22.83 -8.89
C VAL A 91 -5.17 -24.34 -8.66
N LYS A 92 -6.35 -24.94 -8.78
CA LYS A 92 -6.58 -26.38 -8.65
C LYS A 92 -7.06 -26.94 -9.97
N ALA A 93 -6.21 -27.76 -10.60
CA ALA A 93 -6.60 -28.54 -11.77
C ALA A 93 -7.05 -29.93 -11.30
N THR A 94 -8.32 -30.28 -11.54
CA THR A 94 -8.83 -31.62 -11.24
C THR A 94 -9.35 -32.30 -12.52
N PRO A 95 -9.06 -33.59 -12.74
CA PRO A 95 -9.51 -34.31 -13.93
C PRO A 95 -11.04 -34.30 -14.12
N LYS A 96 -11.81 -34.28 -13.01
CA LYS A 96 -13.28 -34.34 -13.02
C LYS A 96 -13.99 -32.97 -12.95
N ARG A 97 -13.48 -31.99 -12.20
CA ARG A 97 -14.14 -30.68 -12.01
C ARG A 97 -13.53 -29.56 -12.85
N GLY A 98 -12.51 -29.87 -13.63
CA GLY A 98 -11.85 -28.89 -14.49
C GLY A 98 -10.85 -28.02 -13.75
N HIS A 99 -10.72 -26.77 -14.20
CA HIS A 99 -9.75 -25.80 -13.70
C HIS A 99 -10.45 -24.82 -12.77
N GLN A 100 -10.07 -24.79 -11.49
CA GLN A 100 -10.63 -23.89 -10.51
C GLN A 100 -9.55 -22.89 -10.09
N VAL A 101 -9.91 -21.60 -10.14
CA VAL A 101 -9.07 -20.48 -9.70
C VAL A 101 -9.79 -19.82 -8.54
N THR A 102 -9.15 -19.76 -7.38
CA THR A 102 -9.71 -19.16 -6.16
C THR A 102 -8.79 -18.02 -5.69
N PRO A 103 -9.30 -16.80 -5.49
CA PRO A 103 -8.51 -15.72 -4.90
C PRO A 103 -8.12 -16.02 -3.44
N LYS A 104 -6.94 -15.57 -3.02
CA LYS A 104 -6.50 -15.59 -1.63
C LYS A 104 -6.91 -14.26 -0.99
N ASP A 105 -8.11 -14.21 -0.41
CA ASP A 105 -8.73 -12.97 0.09
C ASP A 105 -7.83 -12.16 1.03
N GLU A 106 -7.07 -12.82 1.91
CA GLU A 106 -6.13 -12.15 2.81
C GLU A 106 -5.00 -11.43 2.06
N ALA A 107 -4.42 -12.09 1.05
CA ALA A 107 -3.33 -11.52 0.25
C ALA A 107 -3.83 -10.37 -0.63
N VAL A 108 -5.04 -10.49 -1.18
CA VAL A 108 -5.69 -9.44 -1.97
C VAL A 108 -6.01 -8.23 -1.09
N LYS A 109 -6.56 -8.46 0.10
CA LYS A 109 -6.89 -7.38 1.04
C LYS A 109 -5.64 -6.61 1.46
N GLN A 110 -4.58 -7.30 1.85
CA GLN A 110 -3.32 -6.67 2.20
C GLN A 110 -2.75 -5.85 1.04
N ALA A 111 -2.81 -6.36 -0.20
CA ALA A 111 -2.34 -5.60 -1.36
C ALA A 111 -3.10 -4.29 -1.57
N LYS A 112 -4.42 -4.29 -1.35
CA LYS A 112 -5.25 -3.07 -1.45
C LYS A 112 -4.96 -2.08 -0.32
N GLU A 113 -4.71 -2.55 0.89
CA GLU A 113 -4.38 -1.70 2.05
C GLU A 113 -3.06 -0.92 1.85
N PHE A 114 -2.12 -1.48 1.10
CA PHE A 114 -0.83 -0.85 0.79
C PHE A 114 -0.78 -0.22 -0.61
N CYS A 115 -1.91 -0.11 -1.32
CA CYS A 115 -1.98 0.68 -2.55
C CYS A 115 -1.59 2.13 -2.25
N ARG A 116 -0.59 2.62 -2.96
CA ARG A 116 0.05 3.91 -2.74
C ARG A 116 -0.48 4.97 -3.68
#